data_AF-A0A519IZC1-F1
#
_entry.id   AF-A0A519IZC1-F1
#
_cell.length_a   1.000
_cell.length_b   1.000
_cell.length_c   1.000
_cell.angle_alpha   90.00
_cell.angle_beta   90.00
_cell.angle_gamma   90.00
#
_symmetry.space_group_name_H-M   'P 1'
#
loop_
_entity.id
_entity.type
_entity.pdbx_description
1 polymer ?
#
loop_
_entity_poly.entity_id
_entity_poly.type
_entity_poly.pdbx_seq_one_letter_code
_entity_poly.pdbx_strand_id
1 'polypeptide(L)' 'MSFRPTTIERAYQLAESGACRTVGDVKQALKNEGYDRIQDSLYGGAVTAALRKRCQDNFVALDETDEVRPADKSVDEDVA' A
#
# COMPACT_ATOMS: atom_id res chain seq x y z
N MET A 1 -27.04 6.27 1.70
CA MET A 1 -26.43 5.75 0.45
C MET A 1 -25.15 5.02 0.82
N SER A 2 -25.07 3.71 0.63
CA SER A 2 -23.78 3.00 0.70
C SER A 2 -23.20 2.90 -0.70
N PHE A 3 -22.27 3.80 -1.03
CA PHE A 3 -21.46 3.68 -2.24
C PHE A 3 -20.52 2.49 -2.05
N ARG A 4 -20.51 1.55 -2.99
CA ARG A 4 -19.47 0.52 -2.99
C ARG A 4 -18.15 1.23 -3.31
N PRO A 5 -17.13 1.11 -2.45
CA PRO A 5 -15.84 1.74 -2.72
C PRO A 5 -15.27 1.17 -4.01
N THR A 6 -14.66 2.04 -4.82
CA THR A 6 -13.97 1.64 -6.03
C THR A 6 -12.76 0.75 -5.71
N THR A 7 -12.25 0.00 -6.70
CA THR A 7 -11.06 -0.85 -6.52
C THR A 7 -9.87 -0.05 -5.97
N ILE A 8 -9.71 1.21 -6.40
CA ILE A 8 -8.68 2.13 -5.91
C ILE A 8 -8.89 2.47 -4.44
N GLU A 9 -10.08 2.92 -4.06
CA GLU A 9 -10.36 3.27 -2.66
C GLU A 9 -10.17 2.08 -1.74
N ARG A 10 -10.61 0.89 -2.16
CA ARG A 10 -10.42 -0.31 -1.37
C ARG A 10 -8.95 -0.71 -1.25
N ALA A 11 -8.16 -0.51 -2.31
CA ALA A 11 -6.72 -0.72 -2.27
C ALA A 11 -6.04 0.17 -1.21
N TYR A 12 -6.45 1.44 -1.13
CA TYR A 12 -5.94 2.38 -0.12
C TYR A 12 -6.34 1.97 1.29
N GLN A 13 -7.60 1.56 1.50
CA GLN A 13 -8.06 1.07 2.81
C GLN A 13 -7.27 -0.16 3.28
N LEU A 14 -6.94 -1.09 2.37
CA LEU A 14 -6.12 -2.27 2.68
C LEU A 14 -4.67 -1.92 2.98
N ALA A 15 -4.13 -0.89 2.33
CA ALA A 15 -2.79 -0.39 2.63
C ALA A 15 -2.76 0.34 3.99
N GLU A 16 -3.81 1.08 4.33
CA GLU A 16 -3.95 1.82 5.60
C GLU A 16 -4.29 0.92 6.79
N SER A 17 -4.95 -0.22 6.56
CA SER A 17 -5.25 -1.18 7.62
C SER A 17 -4.00 -1.91 8.15
N GLY A 18 -2.87 -1.80 7.45
CA GLY A 18 -1.63 -2.49 7.80
C GLY A 18 -1.63 -3.99 7.53
N ALA A 19 -2.70 -4.53 6.92
CA ALA A 19 -2.81 -5.95 6.59
C ALA A 19 -1.90 -6.36 5.41
N CYS A 20 -1.60 -5.42 4.51
CA CYS A 20 -0.85 -5.70 3.28
C CYS A 20 0.58 -5.16 3.36
N ARG A 21 1.58 -6.03 3.13
CA ARG A 21 3.00 -5.62 3.06
C ARG A 21 3.41 -5.09 1.69
N THR A 22 2.78 -5.58 0.63
CA THR A 22 3.14 -5.27 -0.76
C THR A 22 1.89 -5.05 -1.60
N VAL A 23 2.06 -4.40 -2.76
CA VAL A 23 0.98 -4.21 -3.74
C VAL A 23 0.45 -5.56 -4.27
N GLY A 24 1.27 -6.61 -4.28
CA GLY A 24 0.81 -7.96 -4.62
C GLY A 24 -0.22 -8.48 -3.63
N ASP A 25 0.00 -8.21 -2.34
CA ASP A 25 -0.93 -8.57 -1.26
C ASP A 25 -2.25 -7.81 -1.39
N VAL A 26 -2.18 -6.50 -1.66
CA VAL A 26 -3.37 -5.67 -1.94
C VAL A 26 -4.16 -6.22 -3.12
N LYS A 27 -3.49 -6.63 -4.21
CA LYS A 27 -4.15 -7.24 -5.37
C LYS A 27 -4.84 -8.56 -5.02
N GLN A 28 -4.22 -9.37 -4.16
CA GLN A 28 -4.78 -10.64 -3.72
C GLN A 28 -6.01 -10.42 -2.81
N ALA A 29 -5.92 -9.48 -1.86
CA ALA A 29 -7.03 -9.10 -1.00
C ALA A 29 -8.23 -8.59 -1.81
N LEU A 30 -8.01 -7.67 -2.76
CA LEU A 30 -9.05 -7.18 -3.66
C LEU A 30 -9.70 -8.31 -4.47
N LYS A 31 -8.90 -9.26 -4.97
CA LYS A 31 -9.40 -10.43 -5.70
C LYS A 31 -10.27 -11.32 -4.81
N ASN A 32 -9.87 -11.53 -3.56
CA ASN A 32 -10.64 -12.31 -2.59
C ASN A 32 -11.95 -11.62 -2.20
N GLU A 33 -11.97 -10.29 -2.18
CA GLU A 33 -13.18 -9.49 -1.97
C GLU A 33 -14.11 -9.44 -3.21
N GLY A 34 -13.65 -9.94 -4.36
CA GLY A 34 -14.44 -10.02 -5.59
C GLY A 34 -14.36 -8.78 -6.48
N TYR A 35 -13.32 -7.95 -6.32
CA TYR A 35 -13.06 -6.84 -7.23
C TYR A 35 -12.50 -7.33 -8.56
N ASP A 36 -13.07 -6.85 -9.66
CA ASP A 36 -12.59 -7.11 -11.02
C ASP A 36 -11.68 -5.98 -11.52
N ARG A 37 -10.99 -6.21 -12.64
CA ARG A 37 -10.14 -5.20 -13.32
C ARG A 37 -9.13 -4.52 -12.40
N ILE A 38 -8.60 -5.27 -11.42
CA ILE A 38 -7.62 -4.77 -10.44
C ILE A 38 -6.38 -4.22 -11.16
N GLN A 39 -5.91 -4.91 -12.20
CA GLN A 39 -4.76 -4.46 -12.98
C GLN A 39 -5.03 -3.17 -13.76
N ASP A 40 -6.24 -3.01 -14.31
CA ASP A 40 -6.67 -1.82 -15.05
C ASP A 40 -6.83 -0.62 -14.09
N SER A 41 -7.43 -0.87 -12.92
CA SER A 41 -7.59 0.12 -11.87
C SER A 41 -6.24 0.57 -11.29
N LEU A 42 -5.31 -0.36 -11.08
CA LEU A 42 -3.99 -0.12 -10.50
C LEU A 42 -2.88 0.13 -11.54
N TYR A 43 -3.23 0.33 -12.81
CA TYR A 43 -2.28 0.37 -13.94
C TYR A 43 -1.29 1.55 -13.85
N GLY A 44 -1.63 2.60 -13.10
CA GLY A 44 -0.75 3.74 -12.91
C GLY A 44 0.44 3.41 -12.02
N GLY A 45 1.66 3.44 -12.57
CA GLY A 45 2.90 3.25 -11.79
C GLY A 45 3.00 4.17 -10.57
N ALA A 46 2.41 5.37 -10.63
CA ALA A 46 2.28 6.27 -9.48
C ALA A 46 1.34 5.72 -8.38
N VAL A 47 0.20 5.12 -8.75
CA VAL A 47 -0.73 4.47 -7.80
C VAL A 47 -0.07 3.27 -7.15
N THR A 48 0.63 2.45 -7.94
CA THR A 48 1.35 1.28 -7.43
C THR A 48 2.48 1.70 -6.48
N ALA A 49 3.22 2.76 -6.81
CA ALA A 49 4.27 3.32 -5.96
C ALA A 49 3.71 3.91 -4.66
N ALA A 50 2.61 4.67 -4.74
CA ALA A 50 1.95 5.25 -3.57
C ALA A 50 1.41 4.17 -2.62
N LEU A 51 0.72 3.15 -3.16
CA LEU A 51 0.24 2.02 -2.37
C LEU A 51 1.38 1.24 -1.74
N ARG A 52 2.47 1.00 -2.48
CA ARG A 52 3.65 0.32 -1.94
C ARG A 52 4.22 1.09 -0.75
N LYS A 53 4.39 2.41 -0.90
CA LYS A 53 4.90 3.27 0.16
C LYS A 53 3.98 3.23 1.38
N ARG A 54 2.67 3.37 1.20
CA ARG A 54 1.68 3.30 2.30
C ARG A 54 1.66 1.94 2.98
N CYS A 55 1.69 0.84 2.21
CA CYS A 55 1.78 -0.51 2.76
C CYS A 55 3.02 -0.63 3.65
N GLN A 56 4.19 -0.18 3.19
CA GLN A 56 5.41 -0.24 3.99
C GLN A 56 5.34 0.61 5.26
N ASP A 57 4.71 1.78 5.17
CA ASP A 57 4.59 2.74 6.28
C ASP A 57 3.60 2.26 7.36
N ASN A 58 2.52 1.58 6.95
CA ASN A 58 1.44 1.14 7.84
C ASN A 58 1.47 -0.36 8.14
N PHE A 59 2.38 -1.14 7.55
CA PHE A 59 2.43 -2.58 7.74
C PHE A 59 2.65 -2.91 9.22
N VAL A 60 1.62 -3.45 9.85
CA VAL A 60 1.69 -3.94 11.22
C VAL A 60 2.02 -5.42 11.14
N ALA A 61 3.30 -5.74 11.31
CA ALA A 61 3.70 -7.13 11.51
C ALA A 61 3.07 -7.62 12.82
N LEU A 62 1.97 -8.37 12.72
CA LEU A 62 1.47 -9.19 13.82
C LEU A 62 2.48 -10.32 14.03
N ASP A 63 3.61 -10.01 14.69
CA ASP A 63 4.05 -10.60 15.95
C ASP A 63 5.51 -10.17 16.24
N GLU A 64 5.74 -9.63 17.43
CA GLU A 64 7.02 -9.54 18.16
C GLU A 64 8.26 -9.06 17.38
N THR A 65 8.55 -7.76 17.41
CA THR A 65 9.80 -7.20 17.95
C THR A 65 9.78 -5.69 17.76
N ASP A 66 9.79 -5.02 18.90
CA ASP A 66 10.31 -3.68 19.11
C ASP A 66 11.67 -3.50 18.40
N GLU A 67 11.72 -2.93 17.20
CA GLU A 67 12.90 -2.16 16.77
C GLU A 67 12.57 -1.18 15.64
N VAL A 68 12.38 0.05 16.09
CA VAL A 68 12.62 1.32 15.41
C VAL A 68 13.43 1.19 14.11
N ARG A 69 12.85 1.59 12.97
CA ARG A 69 13.64 2.25 11.93
C ARG A 69 12.95 3.56 11.56
N PRO A 70 13.58 4.70 11.89
CA PRO A 70 13.01 5.99 11.55
C PRO A 70 12.99 6.15 10.04
N ALA A 71 11.93 6.77 9.55
CA ALA A 71 11.98 7.48 8.29
C ALA A 71 13.16 8.47 8.30
N ASP A 72 13.69 8.71 7.11
CA ASP A 72 14.67 9.74 6.78
C ASP A 72 16.16 9.39 6.91
N LYS A 73 16.76 9.09 5.76
CA LYS A 73 17.94 9.86 5.34
C LYS A 73 17.75 10.26 3.89
N SER A 74 17.29 11.48 3.72
CA SER A 74 17.69 12.34 2.61
C SER A 74 19.22 12.27 2.48
N VAL A 75 19.74 11.85 1.33
CA VAL A 75 21.17 11.99 1.00
C VAL A 75 21.27 13.02 -0.11
N ASP A 76 21.77 14.19 0.29
CA ASP A 76 22.32 15.28 -0.50
C ASP A 76 23.30 14.80 -1.58
N GLU A 77 23.29 15.46 -2.74
CA GLU A 77 24.51 15.66 -3.53
C GLU A 77 24.48 17.06 -4.17
N ASP A 78 24.78 18.08 -3.36
CA ASP A 78 25.39 19.33 -3.82
C ASP A 78 26.89 19.23 -3.49
N VAL A 79 27.71 18.96 -4.51
CA VAL A 79 29.17 19.09 -4.40
C VAL A 79 29.61 20.25 -5.28
N ALA A 80 30.37 21.13 -4.62
CA ALA A 80 30.90 22.41 -5.07
C ALA A 80 31.74 22.36 -6.36
#